data_AF-A0A7C1T1L4-F1
#
_entry.id   AF-A0A7C1T1L4-F1
#
_cell.length_a   1.000
_cell.length_b   1.000
_cell.length_c   1.000
_cell.angle_alpha   90.00
_cell.angle_beta   90.00
_cell.angle_gamma   90.00
#
_symmetry.space_group_name_H-M   'P 1'
#
loop_
_entity.id
_entity.type
_entity.pdbx_description
1 polymer ?
#
loop_
_entity_poly.entity_id
_entity_poly.type
_entity_poly.pdbx_seq_one_letter_code
_entity_poly.pdbx_strand_id
1 'polypeptide(L)'
;MFDAAPRTLKSLAAIVWYGGVVALLIKSTSLLLAAKRIHPDENWVWLAAFGGVVLGVIKAKYLFRRLCLKNLKRIDALVDPKLWQFYRIHFFIFLFTMVTLGSLLSRSALAQGNYSMLLVMAFVELSVGIALLGSSPCFWKKIES
;
A
#
# COMPACT_ATOMS: atom_id res chain seq x y z
N MET A 1 -3.47 25.64 19.52
CA MET A 1 -2.48 25.09 18.57
C MET A 1 -2.35 23.61 18.91
N PHE A 2 -2.53 22.68 17.97
CA PHE A 2 -2.53 21.24 18.29
C PHE A 2 -1.10 20.71 18.36
N ASP A 3 -0.42 21.00 19.46
CA ASP A 3 0.90 20.46 19.77
C ASP A 3 0.69 18.97 20.11
N ALA A 4 1.32 18.08 19.36
CA ALA A 4 1.00 16.65 19.42
C ALA A 4 2.27 15.84 19.66
N ALA A 5 2.33 15.10 20.77
CA ALA A 5 3.48 14.26 21.07
C ALA A 5 3.90 13.37 19.86
N PRO A 6 5.20 13.13 19.63
CA PRO A 6 5.69 12.29 18.53
C PRO A 6 4.99 10.91 18.45
N ARG A 7 4.58 10.37 19.60
CA ARG A 7 3.79 9.13 19.71
C ARG A 7 2.44 9.21 19.00
N THR A 8 1.75 10.35 19.07
CA THR A 8 0.48 10.59 18.38
C THR A 8 0.69 10.60 16.87
N LEU A 9 1.74 11.27 16.37
CA LEU A 9 2.08 11.28 14.95
C LEU A 9 2.43 9.88 14.42
N LYS A 10 3.19 9.09 15.19
CA LYS A 10 3.50 7.69 14.83
C LYS A 10 2.23 6.84 14.75
N SER A 11 1.28 7.05 15.66
CA SER A 11 -0.01 6.34 15.66
C SER A 11 -0.87 6.73 14.45
N LEU A 12 -0.95 8.02 14.12
CA LEU A 12 -1.64 8.51 12.92
C LEU A 12 -0.99 7.95 11.64
N ALA A 13 0.34 7.93 11.57
CA ALA A 13 1.06 7.34 10.46
C ALA A 13 0.74 5.84 10.31
N ALA A 14 0.71 5.09 11.42
CA ALA A 14 0.32 3.69 11.41
C ALA A 14 -1.13 3.50 10.92
N ILE A 15 -2.08 4.30 11.39
CA ILE A 15 -3.50 4.24 10.96
C ILE A 15 -3.62 4.41 9.44
N VAL A 16 -2.98 5.43 8.87
CA VAL A 16 -3.02 5.66 7.42
C VAL A 16 -2.32 4.53 6.66
N TRP A 17 -1.23 3.99 7.19
CA TRP A 17 -0.53 2.86 6.59
C TRP A 17 -1.40 1.59 6.53
N TYR A 18 -2.02 1.21 7.65
CA TYR A 18 -2.94 0.07 7.72
C TYR A 18 -4.20 0.31 6.87
N GLY A 19 -4.71 1.55 6.82
CA GLY A 19 -5.78 1.93 5.90
C GLY A 19 -5.41 1.66 4.44
N GLY A 20 -4.18 2.00 4.04
CA GLY A 20 -3.64 1.68 2.72
C GLY A 20 -3.57 0.16 2.46
N VAL A 21 -3.14 -0.63 3.45
CA VAL A 21 -3.13 -2.11 3.36
C VAL A 21 -4.52 -2.63 3.07
N VAL A 22 -5.50 -2.28 3.91
CA VAL A 22 -6.88 -2.78 3.79
C VAL A 22 -7.48 -2.40 2.44
N ALA A 23 -7.34 -1.13 2.04
CA ALA A 23 -7.89 -0.64 0.78
C ALA A 23 -7.30 -1.39 -0.44
N LEU A 24 -5.98 -1.58 -0.48
CA LEU A 24 -5.31 -2.27 -1.60
C LEU A 24 -5.59 -3.77 -1.62
N LEU A 25 -5.69 -4.43 -0.47
CA LEU A 25 -6.01 -5.85 -0.42
C LEU A 25 -7.46 -6.13 -0.84
N ILE A 26 -8.42 -5.32 -0.40
CA ILE A 26 -9.82 -5.44 -0.85
C ILE A 26 -9.91 -5.26 -2.37
N LYS A 27 -9.24 -4.22 -2.90
CA LYS A 27 -9.29 -3.89 -4.32
C LYS A 27 -8.59 -4.91 -5.19
N SER A 28 -7.37 -5.33 -4.85
CA SER A 28 -6.68 -6.38 -5.60
C SER A 28 -7.45 -7.70 -5.59
N THR A 29 -8.08 -8.07 -4.46
CA THR A 29 -8.94 -9.26 -4.39
C THR A 29 -10.15 -9.15 -5.31
N SER A 30 -10.83 -7.99 -5.35
CA SER A 30 -11.98 -7.80 -6.25
C SER A 30 -11.57 -7.86 -7.72
N LEU A 31 -10.37 -7.38 -8.08
CA LEU A 31 -9.82 -7.48 -9.43
C LEU A 31 -9.47 -8.91 -9.83
N LEU A 32 -8.84 -9.69 -8.94
CA LEU A 32 -8.55 -11.11 -9.18
C LEU A 32 -9.85 -11.91 -9.37
N LEU A 33 -10.87 -11.64 -8.55
CA LEU A 33 -12.18 -12.27 -8.68
C LEU A 33 -12.88 -11.88 -9.99
N ALA A 34 -12.79 -10.61 -10.39
CA ALA A 34 -13.32 -10.16 -11.67
C ALA A 34 -12.61 -10.84 -12.85
N ALA A 35 -11.27 -10.91 -12.83
CA ALA A 35 -10.50 -11.62 -13.85
C ALA A 35 -10.89 -13.10 -13.93
N LYS A 36 -11.03 -13.77 -12.78
CA LYS A 36 -11.46 -15.18 -12.70
C LYS A 36 -12.89 -15.40 -13.21
N ARG A 37 -13.78 -14.41 -13.14
CA ARG A 37 -15.13 -14.51 -13.73
C ARG A 37 -15.12 -14.43 -15.25
N ILE A 38 -14.17 -13.68 -15.83
CA ILE A 38 -14.06 -13.55 -17.29
C ILE A 38 -13.45 -14.83 -17.89
N HIS A 39 -12.38 -15.34 -17.29
CA HIS A 39 -11.76 -16.61 -17.67
C HIS A 39 -11.55 -17.52 -16.45
N PRO A 40 -12.52 -18.41 -16.15
CA PRO A 40 -12.48 -19.26 -14.95
C PRO A 40 -11.42 -20.37 -15.01
N ASP A 41 -11.09 -20.87 -16.20
CA ASP A 41 -10.18 -21.99 -16.40
C ASP A 41 -8.70 -21.58 -16.51
N GLU A 42 -8.43 -20.28 -16.57
CA GLU A 42 -7.09 -19.71 -16.75
C GLU A 42 -6.34 -19.61 -15.41
N ASN A 43 -5.20 -20.30 -15.32
CA ASN A 43 -4.36 -20.32 -14.11
C ASN A 43 -3.55 -19.02 -13.89
N TRP A 44 -3.58 -18.06 -14.82
CA TRP A 44 -2.85 -16.80 -14.69
C TRP A 44 -3.28 -15.97 -13.47
N VAL A 45 -4.53 -16.10 -13.00
CA VAL A 45 -4.99 -15.44 -11.77
C VAL A 45 -4.15 -15.87 -10.57
N TRP A 46 -3.85 -17.16 -10.46
CA TRP A 46 -3.01 -17.69 -9.37
C TRP A 46 -1.56 -17.25 -9.50
N LEU A 47 -1.03 -17.23 -10.73
CA LEU A 47 0.32 -16.75 -10.98
C LEU A 47 0.46 -15.26 -10.64
N ALA A 48 -0.52 -14.44 -11.01
CA ALA A 48 -0.57 -13.02 -10.67
C ALA A 48 -0.68 -12.81 -9.15
N ALA A 49 -1.52 -13.60 -8.46
CA ALA A 49 -1.62 -13.54 -7.00
C ALA A 49 -0.29 -13.90 -6.33
N PHE A 50 0.30 -15.03 -6.69
CA PHE A 50 1.57 -15.51 -6.14
C PHE A 50 2.71 -14.53 -6.44
N GLY A 51 2.86 -14.11 -7.70
CA GLY A 51 3.86 -13.14 -8.11
C GLY A 51 3.69 -11.79 -7.39
N GLY A 52 2.45 -11.34 -7.20
CA GLY A 52 2.13 -10.13 -6.45
C GLY A 52 2.63 -10.23 -5.00
N VAL A 53 2.37 -11.35 -4.32
CA VAL A 53 2.87 -11.61 -2.96
C VAL A 53 4.40 -11.61 -2.92
N VAL A 54 5.06 -12.38 -3.80
CA VAL A 54 6.54 -12.46 -3.84
C VAL A 54 7.15 -11.09 -4.07
N LEU A 55 6.69 -10.35 -5.09
CA LEU A 55 7.18 -9.01 -5.37
C LEU A 55 6.88 -8.04 -4.22
N GLY A 56 5.73 -8.19 -3.57
CA GLY A 56 5.36 -7.42 -2.40
C GLY A 56 6.30 -7.64 -1.21
N VAL A 57 6.67 -8.89 -0.91
CA VAL A 57 7.64 -9.22 0.13
C VAL A 57 9.01 -8.62 -0.17
N ILE A 58 9.47 -8.69 -1.42
CA ILE A 58 10.72 -8.05 -1.87
C ILE A 58 10.63 -6.53 -1.62
N LYS A 59 9.57 -5.87 -2.11
CA LYS A 59 9.35 -4.43 -1.90
C LYS A 59 9.23 -4.06 -0.42
N ALA A 60 8.64 -4.92 0.42
CA ALA A 60 8.57 -4.73 1.86
C ALA A 60 9.97 -4.58 2.45
N LYS A 61 10.86 -5.54 2.15
CA LYS A 61 12.21 -5.62 2.72
C LYS A 61 13.11 -4.48 2.25
N TYR A 62 13.10 -4.17 0.96
CA TYR A 62 14.09 -3.27 0.35
C TYR A 62 13.63 -1.82 0.22
N LEU A 63 12.34 -1.56 0.01
CA LEU A 63 11.82 -0.22 -0.27
C LEU A 63 10.95 0.30 0.88
N PHE A 64 9.84 -0.38 1.18
CA PHE A 64 8.83 0.13 2.11
C PHE A 64 9.32 0.16 3.56
N ARG A 65 10.13 -0.81 3.98
CA ARG A 65 10.79 -0.76 5.30
C ARG A 65 11.67 0.48 5.44
N ARG A 66 12.46 0.81 4.42
CA ARG A 66 13.31 2.02 4.43
C ARG A 66 12.46 3.29 4.47
N LEU A 67 11.38 3.35 3.69
CA LEU A 67 10.45 4.49 3.69
C LEU A 67 9.76 4.67 5.05
N CYS A 68 9.29 3.58 5.66
CA CYS A 68 8.66 3.60 6.97
C CYS A 68 9.64 4.12 8.05
N LEU A 69 10.84 3.53 8.14
CA LEU A 69 11.86 3.96 9.09
C LEU A 69 12.30 5.41 8.87
N LYS A 70 12.41 5.85 7.61
CA LYS A 70 12.72 7.25 7.27
C LYS A 70 11.61 8.20 7.75
N ASN A 71 10.34 7.79 7.66
CA ASN A 71 9.24 8.60 8.18
C ASN A 71 9.26 8.65 9.72
N LEU A 72 9.52 7.52 10.39
CA LEU A 72 9.60 7.47 11.86
C LEU A 72 10.75 8.32 12.39
N LYS A 73 11.97 8.18 11.83
CA LYS A 73 13.12 9.02 12.19
C LYS A 73 12.84 10.51 11.98
N ARG A 74 12.09 10.86 10.93
CA ARG A 74 11.67 12.25 10.70
C ARG A 74 10.71 12.73 11.79
N ILE A 75 9.73 11.92 12.18
CA ILE A 75 8.79 12.27 13.25
C ILE A 75 9.56 12.51 14.56
N ASP A 76 10.56 11.67 14.85
CA ASP A 76 11.40 11.81 16.05
C ASP A 76 12.28 13.07 16.05
N ALA A 77 12.64 13.58 14.87
CA ALA A 77 13.45 14.79 14.71
C ALA A 77 12.63 16.10 14.65
N LEU A 78 11.29 16.04 14.75
CA LEU A 78 10.45 17.24 14.75
C LEU A 78 10.54 17.97 16.10
N VAL A 79 10.96 19.23 16.07
CA VAL A 79 10.82 20.17 17.19
C VAL A 79 9.43 20.80 17.06
N ASP A 80 8.60 20.65 18.09
CA ASP A 80 7.18 21.06 18.12
C ASP A 80 6.29 20.41 17.02
N PRO A 81 6.08 19.07 17.09
CA PRO A 81 5.31 18.32 16.12
C PRO A 81 3.82 18.72 16.04
N LYS A 82 3.36 19.02 14.81
CA LYS A 82 1.96 19.30 14.51
C LYS A 82 1.23 18.08 13.94
N LEU A 83 -0.09 17.99 14.17
CA LEU A 83 -0.89 16.83 13.77
C LEU A 83 -0.82 16.46 12.28
N TRP A 84 -0.63 17.40 11.36
CA TRP A 84 -0.53 17.15 9.91
C TRP A 84 0.86 16.72 9.44
N GLN A 85 1.87 16.73 10.31
CA GLN A 85 3.24 16.38 9.95
C GLN A 85 3.54 14.89 10.08
N PHE A 86 2.55 13.99 10.15
CA PHE A 86 2.76 12.55 10.28
C PHE A 86 3.26 11.87 8.98
N TYR A 87 3.02 12.48 7.81
CA TYR A 87 3.63 12.11 6.52
C TYR A 87 4.07 13.33 5.72
N ARG A 88 4.99 13.14 4.77
CA ARG A 88 5.30 14.15 3.75
C ARG A 88 4.22 14.15 2.67
N ILE A 89 3.99 15.32 2.06
CA ILE A 89 3.02 15.47 0.96
C ILE A 89 3.23 14.47 -0.19
N HIS A 90 4.50 14.16 -0.51
CA HIS A 90 4.88 13.16 -1.52
C HIS A 90 4.29 11.76 -1.25
N PHE A 91 4.14 11.36 0.01
CA PHE A 91 3.52 10.09 0.36
C PHE A 91 2.02 10.08 0.06
N PHE A 92 1.33 11.20 0.34
CA PHE A 92 -0.09 11.34 -0.01
C PHE A 92 -0.30 11.37 -1.52
N ILE A 93 0.58 12.04 -2.28
CA ILE A 93 0.55 12.01 -3.74
C ILE A 93 0.73 10.58 -4.25
N PHE A 94 1.74 9.86 -3.75
CA PHE A 94 1.96 8.46 -4.10
C PHE A 94 0.73 7.59 -3.84
N LEU A 95 0.14 7.70 -2.64
CA LEU A 95 -1.05 6.93 -2.26
C LEU A 95 -2.25 7.29 -3.15
N PHE A 96 -2.48 8.59 -3.36
CA PHE A 96 -3.57 9.09 -4.19
C PHE A 96 -3.45 8.62 -5.64
N THR A 97 -2.26 8.71 -6.24
CA THR A 97 -2.02 8.23 -7.60
C THR A 97 -2.23 6.73 -7.69
N MET A 98 -1.71 5.93 -6.76
CA MET A 98 -1.93 4.47 -6.76
C MET A 98 -3.41 4.11 -6.68
N VAL A 99 -4.16 4.74 -5.79
CA VAL A 99 -5.60 4.45 -5.61
C VAL A 99 -6.42 4.92 -6.82
N THR A 100 -6.20 6.14 -7.30
CA THR A 100 -6.99 6.74 -8.39
C THR A 100 -6.67 6.11 -9.73
N LEU A 101 -5.39 6.02 -10.11
CA LEU A 101 -4.97 5.47 -11.39
C LEU A 101 -5.42 4.01 -11.49
N GLY A 102 -5.24 3.23 -10.43
CA GLY A 102 -5.71 1.86 -10.43
C GLY A 102 -7.23 1.75 -10.51
N SER A 103 -7.99 2.69 -9.95
CA SER A 103 -9.46 2.66 -9.97
C SER A 103 -10.00 3.01 -11.36
N LEU A 104 -9.45 4.04 -11.99
CA LEU A 104 -9.79 4.45 -13.36
C LEU A 104 -9.50 3.32 -14.36
N LEU A 105 -8.27 2.80 -14.32
CA LEU A 105 -7.83 1.74 -15.22
C LEU A 105 -8.59 0.43 -15.00
N SER A 106 -8.88 0.09 -13.75
CA SER A 106 -9.68 -1.09 -13.44
C SER A 106 -11.12 -0.97 -13.92
N ARG A 107 -11.76 0.20 -13.77
CA ARG A 107 -13.13 0.42 -14.22
C ARG A 107 -13.23 0.36 -15.74
N SER A 108 -12.30 0.97 -16.46
CA SER A 108 -12.26 0.88 -17.92
C SER A 108 -12.01 -0.55 -18.38
N ALA A 109 -11.09 -1.27 -17.72
CA ALA A 109 -10.81 -2.66 -18.04
C ALA A 109 -12.02 -3.56 -17.79
N LEU A 110 -12.75 -3.36 -16.68
CA LEU A 110 -13.98 -4.09 -16.37
C LEU A 110 -15.06 -3.85 -17.44
N ALA A 111 -15.23 -2.60 -17.87
CA ALA A 111 -16.22 -2.22 -18.88
C ALA A 111 -15.91 -2.84 -20.26
N GLN A 112 -14.63 -3.03 -20.58
CA GLN A 112 -14.17 -3.63 -21.83
C GLN A 112 -13.96 -5.16 -21.74
N GLY A 113 -14.12 -5.76 -20.55
CA GLY A 113 -13.78 -7.17 -20.32
C GLY A 113 -12.28 -7.48 -20.49
N ASN A 114 -11.40 -6.49 -20.32
CA ASN A 114 -9.97 -6.64 -20.58
C ASN A 114 -9.27 -7.40 -19.44
N TYR A 115 -9.26 -8.73 -19.57
CA TYR A 115 -8.68 -9.67 -18.61
C TYR A 115 -7.23 -9.34 -18.24
N SER A 116 -6.36 -9.11 -19.23
CA SER A 116 -4.94 -8.86 -19.01
C SER A 116 -4.70 -7.61 -18.17
N MET A 117 -5.47 -6.54 -18.42
CA MET A 117 -5.36 -5.31 -17.67
C MET A 117 -5.82 -5.48 -16.22
N LEU A 118 -6.88 -6.24 -15.98
CA LEU A 118 -7.34 -6.57 -14.62
C LEU A 118 -6.28 -7.38 -13.85
N LEU A 119 -5.64 -8.37 -14.50
CA LEU A 119 -4.56 -9.15 -13.90
C LEU A 119 -3.35 -8.30 -13.55
N VAL A 120 -2.89 -7.45 -14.46
CA VAL A 120 -1.73 -6.56 -14.22
C VAL A 120 -2.03 -5.61 -13.06
N MET A 121 -3.21 -5.01 -13.03
CA MET A 121 -3.61 -4.11 -11.95
C MET A 121 -3.73 -4.84 -10.61
N ALA A 122 -4.35 -6.02 -10.60
CA ALA A 122 -4.44 -6.87 -9.43
C ALA A 122 -3.05 -7.23 -8.87
N PHE A 123 -2.13 -7.64 -9.74
CA PHE A 123 -0.75 -7.96 -9.39
C PHE A 123 -0.03 -6.77 -8.76
N VAL A 124 -0.13 -5.59 -9.38
CA VAL A 124 0.52 -4.36 -8.89
C VAL A 124 -0.04 -3.95 -7.53
N GLU A 125 -1.36 -3.90 -7.39
CA GLU A 125 -2.02 -3.48 -6.15
C GLU A 125 -1.79 -4.46 -5.01
N LEU A 126 -1.87 -5.77 -5.29
CA LEU A 126 -1.55 -6.80 -4.32
C LEU A 126 -0.09 -6.68 -3.86
N SER A 127 0.84 -6.49 -4.80
CA SER A 127 2.25 -6.29 -4.50
C SER A 127 2.48 -5.10 -3.57
N VAL A 128 1.80 -3.96 -3.78
CA VAL A 128 1.91 -2.80 -2.89
C VAL A 128 1.25 -3.05 -1.54
N GLY A 129 0.06 -3.68 -1.52
CA GLY A 129 -0.64 -4.04 -0.28
C GLY A 129 0.20 -4.96 0.63
N ILE A 130 0.81 -6.00 0.05
CA ILE A 130 1.73 -6.90 0.75
C ILE A 130 3.00 -6.15 1.18
N ALA A 131 3.53 -5.23 0.37
CA ALA A 131 4.70 -4.44 0.74
C ALA A 131 4.44 -3.55 1.96
N LEU A 132 3.28 -2.89 2.01
CA LEU A 132 2.83 -2.11 3.16
C LEU A 132 2.64 -3.00 4.39
N LEU A 133 1.97 -4.14 4.23
CA LEU A 133 1.72 -5.08 5.33
C LEU A 133 3.04 -5.63 5.90
N GLY A 134 3.95 -6.11 5.05
CA GLY A 134 5.23 -6.69 5.48
C GLY A 134 6.20 -5.68 6.12
N SER A 135 5.98 -4.39 5.90
CA SER A 135 6.80 -3.32 6.51
C SER A 135 6.13 -2.64 7.72
N SER A 136 4.86 -2.96 8.00
CA SER A 136 4.11 -2.40 9.15
C SER A 136 4.73 -2.68 10.53
N PRO A 137 5.51 -3.76 10.78
CA PRO A 137 6.12 -3.97 12.09
C PRO A 137 7.07 -2.84 12.52
N CYS A 138 7.54 -2.01 11.59
CA CYS A 138 8.40 -0.86 11.89
C CYS A 138 7.75 0.17 12.82
N PHE A 139 6.41 0.29 12.83
CA PHE A 139 5.72 1.21 13.74
C PHE A 139 5.79 0.79 15.20
N TRP A 140 6.00 -0.51 15.45
CA TRP A 140 5.94 -1.11 16.78
C TRP A 140 7.29 -1.59 17.29
N LYS A 141 8.23 -1.93 16.41
CA LYS A 141 9.61 -2.23 16.81
C LYS A 141 10.28 -0.97 17.35
N LYS A 142 10.79 -1.05 18.59
CA LYS A 142 11.73 -0.04 19.11
C LYS A 142 12.91 0.04 18.13
N ILE A 143 13.19 1.25 17.67
CA ILE A 143 14.41 1.55 16.94
C ILE A 143 15.52 1.49 18.01
N GLU A 144 16.25 0.39 18.11
CA GLU A 144 17.54 0.42 18.82
C GLU A 144 18.45 1.34 18.00
N SER A 145 18.86 2.44 18.65
CA SER A 145 19.71 3.50 18.12
C SER A 145 21.15 3.06 18.08
#